data_AF-A0A1G6ZDL9-F1
#
_entry.id   AF-A0A1G6ZDL9-F1
#
_cell.length_a   1.000
_cell.length_b   1.000
_cell.length_c   1.000
_cell.angle_alpha   90.00
_cell.angle_beta   90.00
_cell.angle_gamma   90.00
#
_symmetry.space_group_name_H-M   'P 1'
#
loop_
_entity.id
_entity.type
_entity.pdbx_description
1 polymer ?
#
loop_
_entity_poly.entity_id
_entity_poly.type
_entity_poly.pdbx_seq_one_letter_code
_entity_poly.pdbx_strand_id
1 'polypeptide(L)' 'MRVTKLILEKILSDNEFSIELAKELGIQQQSVLGLARRNSQKLTLYQAVNFYIEKGFSKEEIFEPEKKH' A
#
# COMPACT_ATOMS: atom_id res chain seq x y z
N MET A 1 -12.34 3.91 0.22
CA MET A 1 -11.32 3.14 -0.52
C MET A 1 -10.32 2.53 0.45
N ARG A 2 -9.92 1.28 0.25
CA ARG A 2 -8.89 0.57 0.99
C ARG A 2 -8.04 -0.21 -0.01
N VAL A 3 -6.82 -0.59 0.39
CA VAL A 3 -5.99 -1.47 -0.45
C VAL A 3 -6.33 -2.93 -0.21
N THR A 4 -6.11 -3.77 -1.21
CA THR A 4 -6.36 -5.22 -1.14
C THR A 4 -5.42 -5.92 -0.16
N LYS A 5 -5.76 -7.17 0.21
CA LYS A 5 -4.86 -8.04 0.97
C LYS A 5 -3.51 -8.26 0.29
N LEU A 6 -3.46 -8.31 -1.05
CA LEU A 6 -2.23 -8.48 -1.80
C LEU A 6 -1.21 -7.38 -1.47
N ILE A 7 -1.64 -6.12 -1.52
CA ILE A 7 -0.79 -4.97 -1.16
C ILE A 7 -0.40 -5.02 0.32
N LEU A 8 -1.34 -5.36 1.21
CA LEU A 8 -1.04 -5.47 2.65
C LEU A 8 0.02 -6.54 2.93
N GLU A 9 -0.14 -7.73 2.33
CA GLU A 9 0.81 -8.83 2.46
C GLU A 9 2.16 -8.42 1.91
N LYS A 10 2.21 -7.81 0.72
CA LYS A 10 3.45 -7.32 0.13
C LYS A 10 4.16 -6.33 1.06
N ILE A 11 3.45 -5.38 1.66
CA ILE A 11 4.04 -4.44 2.63
C ILE A 11 4.55 -5.15 3.89
N LEU A 12 3.84 -6.17 4.38
CA LEU A 12 4.16 -6.81 5.66
C LEU A 12 5.21 -7.92 5.55
N SER A 13 5.34 -8.57 4.39
CA SER A 13 6.24 -9.71 4.17
C SER A 13 7.48 -9.36 3.35
N ASP A 14 7.46 -8.27 2.58
CA ASP A 14 8.58 -7.84 1.75
C ASP A 14 9.26 -6.59 2.34
N ASN A 15 10.45 -6.82 2.91
CA ASN A 15 11.21 -5.78 3.58
C ASN A 15 11.70 -4.70 2.62
N GLU A 16 12.12 -5.07 1.40
CA GLU A 16 12.57 -4.11 0.41
C GLU A 16 11.40 -3.24 -0.06
N PHE A 17 10.27 -3.87 -0.38
CA PHE A 17 9.07 -3.17 -0.81
C PHE A 17 8.60 -2.14 0.23
N SER A 18 8.57 -2.52 1.50
CA SER A 18 8.15 -1.62 2.58
C SER A 18 9.14 -0.48 2.86
N ILE A 19 10.45 -0.71 2.65
CA ILE A 19 11.47 0.35 2.73
C ILE A 19 11.32 1.34 1.57
N GLU A 20 11.11 0.86 0.35
CA GLU A 20 10.94 1.73 -0.81
C GLU A 20 9.66 2.55 -0.71
N LEU A 21 8.54 1.93 -0.32
CA LEU A 21 7.29 2.67 -0.06
C LEU A 21 7.48 3.72 1.04
N ALA A 22 8.26 3.43 2.07
CA ALA A 22 8.55 4.38 3.14
C ALA A 22 9.36 5.58 2.63
N LYS A 23 10.34 5.35 1.74
CA LYS A 23 11.10 6.41 1.07
C LYS A 23 10.17 7.30 0.22
N GLU A 24 9.30 6.70 -0.59
CA GLU A 24 8.37 7.43 -1.43
C GLU A 24 7.40 8.30 -0.61
N LEU A 25 6.94 7.79 0.53
CA LEU A 25 6.04 8.50 1.43
C LEU A 25 6.76 9.46 2.39
N GLY A 26 8.09 9.51 2.39
CA GLY A 26 8.88 10.35 3.29
C GLY A 26 8.68 10.02 4.77
N ILE A 27 8.42 8.75 5.10
CA ILE A 27 8.18 8.30 6.49
C ILE A 27 9.06 7.10 6.83
N GLN A 28 9.09 6.71 8.11
CA GLN A 28 9.82 5.53 8.55
C GLN A 28 9.09 4.24 8.15
N GLN A 29 9.84 3.17 7.83
CA GLN A 29 9.29 1.85 7.49
C GLN A 29 8.32 1.33 8.55
N GLN A 30 8.64 1.49 9.84
CA GLN A 30 7.75 1.08 10.93
C GLN A 30 6.37 1.77 10.88
N SER A 31 6.34 3.03 10.41
CA SER A 31 5.08 3.74 10.18
C SER A 31 4.29 3.08 9.04
N VAL A 32 4.94 2.74 7.93
CA VAL A 32 4.32 2.01 6.79
C VAL A 32 3.74 0.66 7.24
N LEU A 33 4.49 -0.13 8.01
CA LEU A 33 3.99 -1.39 8.57
C LEU A 33 2.77 -1.16 9.47
N GLY A 34 2.77 -0.09 10.27
CA GLY A 34 1.63 0.33 11.07
C GLY A 34 0.40 0.74 10.24
N LEU A 35 0.61 1.37 9.08
CA LEU A 35 -0.46 1.72 8.14
C LEU A 35 -1.08 0.46 7.53
N ALA A 36 -0.25 -0.52 7.14
CA ALA A 36 -0.70 -1.79 6.57
C ALA A 36 -1.51 -2.62 7.57
N ARG A 37 -1.03 -2.78 8.82
CA ARG A 37 -1.77 -3.51 9.86
C ARG A 37 -3.18 -2.97 10.12
N ARG A 38 -3.41 -1.68 9.90
CA ARG A 38 -4.71 -1.02 10.08
C ARG A 38 -5.48 -0.80 8.77
N ASN A 39 -4.94 -1.24 7.63
CA ASN A 39 -5.41 -0.93 6.27
C ASN A 39 -5.80 0.56 6.13
N SER A 40 -4.85 1.44 6.43
CA SER A 40 -5.07 2.89 6.45
C SER A 40 -5.34 3.45 5.06
N GLN A 41 -6.26 4.42 4.96
CA GLN A 41 -6.48 5.21 3.74
C GLN A 41 -5.23 5.97 3.25
N LYS A 42 -4.19 6.13 4.09
CA LYS A 42 -2.91 6.68 3.64
C LYS A 42 -2.24 5.82 2.56
N LEU A 43 -2.52 4.51 2.53
CA LEU A 43 -2.05 3.60 1.48
C LEU A 43 -2.81 3.77 0.16
N THR A 44 -3.91 4.53 0.13
CA THR A 44 -4.65 4.85 -1.11
C THR A 44 -4.36 6.26 -1.62
N LEU A 45 -3.39 6.98 -1.02
CA LEU A 45 -2.98 8.30 -1.50
C LEU A 45 -2.20 8.19 -2.80
N TYR A 46 -2.26 9.24 -3.62
CA TYR A 46 -1.66 9.30 -4.95
C TYR A 46 -0.21 8.77 -5.00
N GLN A 47 0.65 9.20 -4.06
CA GLN A 47 2.05 8.74 -4.00
C GLN A 47 2.18 7.23 -3.79
N ALA A 48 1.43 6.65 -2.85
CA ALA A 48 1.44 5.21 -2.61
C ALA A 48 0.91 4.44 -3.83
N VAL A 49 -0.16 4.95 -4.45
CA VAL A 49 -0.77 4.34 -5.63
C VAL A 49 0.18 4.35 -6.83
N ASN A 50 0.87 5.46 -7.07
CA ASN A 50 1.87 5.55 -8.13
C ASN A 50 3.02 4.56 -7.91
N PHE A 51 3.53 4.45 -6.69
CA PHE A 51 4.54 3.47 -6.34
C PHE A 51 4.09 2.04 -6.66
N TYR A 52 2.84 1.67 -6.34
CA TYR A 52 2.34 0.33 -6.68
C TYR A 52 2.27 0.11 -8.20
N ILE A 53 1.82 1.12 -8.95
CA ILE A 53 1.77 1.05 -10.42
C ILE A 53 3.17 0.89 -11.02
N GLU A 54 4.16 1.63 -10.51
CA GLU A 54 5.56 1.52 -10.93
C GLU A 54 6.17 0.15 -10.59
N LYS A 55 5.68 -0.50 -9.52
CA LYS A 55 6.03 -1.88 -9.16
C LYS A 55 5.24 -2.95 -9.93
N GLY A 56 4.38 -2.53 -10.87
CA GLY A 56 3.67 -3.40 -11.80
C GLY A 56 2.28 -3.85 -11.35
N PHE A 57 1.73 -3.29 -10.28
CA PHE A 57 0.38 -3.63 -9.81
C PHE A 57 -0.70 -2.88 -10.60
N SER A 58 -1.74 -3.60 -11.00
CA SER A 58 -2.95 -3.03 -11.59
C SER A 58 -3.83 -2.34 -10.54
N LYS A 59 -4.81 -1.53 -10.98
CA LYS A 59 -5.72 -0.85 -10.04
C LYS A 59 -6.60 -1.85 -9.28
N GLU A 60 -6.97 -2.94 -9.93
CA GLU A 60 -7.78 -4.03 -9.39
C GLU A 60 -7.01 -4.81 -8.31
N GLU A 61 -5.69 -4.92 -8.46
CA GLU A 61 -4.80 -5.47 -7.45
C GLU A 61 -4.53 -4.50 -6.31
N ILE A 62 -4.57 -3.18 -6.57
CA ILE A 62 -4.32 -2.16 -5.55
C ILE A 62 -5.53 -1.97 -4.64
N PHE A 63 -6.73 -1.79 -5.20
CA PHE A 63 -7.91 -1.37 -4.44
C PHE A 63 -8.89 -2.51 -4.18
N GLU A 64 -9.45 -2.55 -2.97
CA GLU A 64 -10.62 -3.39 -2.71
C GLU A 64 -11.79 -2.93 -3.60
N PRO A 65 -12.55 -3.85 -4.21
CA PRO A 65 -13.74 -3.49 -4.96
C PRO A 65 -14.72 -2.76 -4.04
N GLU A 66 -15.31 -1.66 -4.52
CA GLU A 66 -16.32 -0.94 -3.75
C GLU A 66 -17.49 -1.88 -3.46
N LYS A 67 -17.68 -2.22 -2.17
CA LYS A 67 -18.91 -2.86 -1.73
C LYS A 67 -20.03 -1.85 -1.90
N LYS A 68 -20.80 -1.98 -2.97
CA LYS A 68 -22.11 -1.34 -3.09
C LYS A 68 -22.99 -1.92 -1.97
N HIS A 69 -23.26 -1.10 -0.96
CA HIS A 69 -24.35 -1.34 -0.01
C HIS A 69 -25.64 -0.75 -0.57
#